data_AF-A0A7W8E2F5-F1
#
_entry.id   AF-A0A7W8E2F5-F1
#
_cell.length_a   1.000
_cell.length_b   1.000
_cell.length_c   1.000
_cell.angle_alpha   90.00
_cell.angle_beta   90.00
_cell.angle_gamma   90.00
#
_symmetry.space_group_name_H-M   'P 1'
#
loop_
_entity.id
_entity.type
_entity.pdbx_description
1 polymer ?
#
loop_
_entity_poly.entity_id
_entity_poly.type
_entity_poly.pdbx_seq_one_letter_code
_entity_poly.pdbx_strand_id
1 'polypeptide(L)'
;MLPAVFNPRQKSLIRGNILVLSSLLAAFPLSGFPHNRATPYLVIPTLLAIAGTVDTVRCIRRRWSFYHAGVILCIYMDLMALTLILVFLLYPYALWMSGAH
;
A
#
# COMPACT_ATOMS: atom_id res chain seq x y z
N MET A 1 17.14 19.94 -11.50
CA MET A 1 16.07 19.03 -11.97
C MET A 1 15.65 18.17 -10.79
N LEU A 2 14.46 18.38 -10.23
CA LEU A 2 13.95 17.48 -9.19
C LEU A 2 13.76 16.08 -9.82
N PRO A 3 14.21 15.00 -9.16
CA PRO A 3 14.11 13.67 -9.73
C PRO A 3 12.64 13.37 -10.09
N ALA A 4 12.40 12.68 -11.21
CA ALA A 4 11.05 12.34 -11.71
C ALA A 4 10.17 11.62 -10.67
N VAL A 5 10.80 11.07 -9.63
CA VAL A 5 10.16 10.52 -8.42
C VAL A 5 9.26 11.56 -7.72
N PHE A 6 9.65 12.83 -7.64
CA PHE A 6 8.84 13.87 -6.98
C PHE A 6 7.86 14.59 -7.91
N ASN A 7 7.81 14.23 -9.20
CA ASN A 7 6.84 14.82 -10.11
C ASN A 7 5.57 13.94 -10.19
N PRO A 8 4.46 14.33 -9.54
CA PRO A 8 3.24 13.51 -9.50
C PRO A 8 2.58 13.34 -10.88
N ARG A 9 3.02 14.10 -11.88
CA ARG A 9 2.52 14.01 -13.26
C ARG A 9 3.24 12.97 -14.12
N GLN A 10 4.38 12.44 -13.68
CA GLN A 10 5.11 11.41 -14.42
C GLN A 10 4.79 10.01 -13.91
N LYS A 11 4.61 9.08 -14.86
CA LYS A 11 4.33 7.66 -14.59
C LYS A 11 5.63 6.97 -14.17
N SER A 12 5.69 6.47 -12.94
CA SER A 12 6.86 5.74 -12.43
C SER A 12 6.43 4.53 -11.63
N LEU A 13 6.73 3.34 -12.16
CA LEU A 13 6.44 2.07 -11.51
C LEU A 13 7.28 1.88 -10.24
N ILE A 14 8.54 2.32 -10.28
CA ILE A 14 9.47 2.23 -9.15
C ILE A 14 8.97 3.05 -7.97
N ARG A 15 8.44 4.26 -8.22
CA ARG A 15 7.88 5.11 -7.16
C ARG A 15 6.72 4.43 -6.46
N GLY A 16 5.75 3.92 -7.22
CA GLY A 16 4.59 3.22 -6.67
C GLY A 16 4.99 2.05 -5.78
N ASN A 17 5.89 1.21 -6.29
CA ASN A 17 6.37 0.03 -5.56
C ASN A 17 7.15 0.40 -4.28
N ILE A 18 8.03 1.41 -4.33
CA ILE A 18 8.73 1.90 -3.13
C ILE A 18 7.73 2.44 -2.11
N LEU A 19 6.71 3.18 -2.55
CA LEU A 19 5.68 3.74 -1.68
C LEU A 19 4.91 2.64 -0.96
N VAL A 20 4.46 1.60 -1.69
CA VAL A 20 3.71 0.47 -1.11
C VAL A 20 4.59 -0.36 -0.18
N LEU A 21 5.81 -0.72 -0.59
CA LEU A 21 6.72 -1.52 0.23
C LEU A 21 7.13 -0.79 1.52
N SER A 22 7.44 0.50 1.44
CA SER A 22 7.74 1.31 2.63
C SER A 22 6.53 1.47 3.55
N SER A 23 5.33 1.62 2.98
CA SER A 23 4.08 1.66 3.75
C SER A 23 3.84 0.36 4.49
N LEU A 24 4.05 -0.77 3.82
CA LEU A 24 3.91 -2.10 4.41
C LEU A 24 4.93 -2.30 5.55
N LEU A 25 6.20 -1.99 5.29
CA LEU A 25 7.26 -2.08 6.30
C LEU A 25 7.00 -1.19 7.51
N ALA A 26 6.44 0.01 7.30
CA ALA A 26 6.05 0.90 8.39
C ALA A 26 4.83 0.39 9.18
N ALA A 27 3.89 -0.30 8.51
CA ALA A 27 2.67 -0.79 9.15
C ALA A 27 2.93 -1.88 10.21
N PHE A 28 3.93 -2.75 10.01
CA PHE A 28 4.30 -3.79 10.98
C PHE A 28 4.67 -3.26 12.38
N PRO A 29 5.64 -2.35 12.54
CA PRO A 29 5.97 -1.77 13.84
C PRO A 29 4.84 -0.87 14.37
N LEU A 30 4.13 -0.15 13.48
CA LEU A 30 3.03 0.75 13.86
C LEU A 30 1.81 -0.01 14.41
N SER A 31 1.54 -1.22 13.92
CA SER A 31 0.44 -2.04 14.41
C SER A 31 0.74 -2.68 15.77
N GLY A 32 2.00 -2.71 16.20
CA GLY A 32 2.41 -3.35 17.44
C GLY A 32 2.47 -4.89 17.35
N PHE A 33 2.60 -5.43 16.13
CA PHE A 33 2.72 -6.87 15.91
C PHE A 33 3.81 -7.49 16.80
N PRO A 34 3.56 -8.62 17.50
CA PRO A 34 2.42 -9.54 17.35
C PRO A 34 1.15 -9.17 18.12
N HIS A 35 1.19 -8.22 19.06
CA HIS A 35 0.01 -7.78 19.82
C HIS A 35 -0.63 -6.56 19.14
N ASN A 36 -1.44 -6.80 18.11
CA ASN A 36 -2.07 -5.74 17.32
C ASN A 36 -2.85 -4.75 18.21
N ARG A 37 -2.48 -3.48 18.17
CA ARG A 37 -3.15 -2.39 18.90
C ARG A 37 -3.97 -1.54 17.94
N ALA A 38 -5.08 -1.00 18.44
CA ALA A 38 -5.87 -0.01 17.72
C ALA A 38 -5.07 1.31 17.61
N THR A 39 -4.32 1.50 16.53
CA THR A 39 -3.53 2.72 16.28
C THR A 39 -4.06 3.48 15.06
N PRO A 40 -4.59 4.71 15.23
CA PRO A 40 -5.09 5.50 14.10
C PRO A 40 -3.96 5.95 13.17
N TYR A 41 -2.70 5.89 13.62
CA TYR A 41 -1.52 6.19 12.82
C TYR A 41 -1.34 5.27 11.61
N LEU A 42 -1.96 4.08 11.60
CA LEU A 42 -1.99 3.16 10.44
C LEU A 42 -2.77 3.74 9.24
N VAL A 43 -3.54 4.81 9.42
CA VAL A 43 -4.16 5.54 8.30
C VAL A 43 -3.09 6.11 7.36
N ILE A 44 -1.94 6.56 7.90
CA ILE A 44 -0.84 7.11 7.09
C ILE A 44 -0.27 6.07 6.10
N PRO A 45 0.22 4.89 6.55
CA PRO A 45 0.68 3.86 5.62
C PRO A 45 -0.44 3.34 4.71
N THR A 46 -1.70 3.35 5.16
CA THR A 46 -2.83 3.01 4.28
C THR A 46 -2.94 4.00 3.11
N LEU A 47 -2.95 5.31 3.39
CA LEU A 47 -3.05 6.34 2.35
C LEU A 47 -1.83 6.34 1.41
N LEU A 48 -0.63 6.12 1.95
CA LEU A 48 0.58 5.98 1.15
C LEU A 48 0.54 4.74 0.26
N ALA A 49 0.07 3.59 0.75
CA ALA A 49 -0.12 2.41 -0.07
C ALA A 49 -1.14 2.66 -1.20
N ILE A 50 -2.29 3.32 -0.91
CA ILE A 50 -3.27 3.72 -1.94
C ILE A 50 -2.62 4.60 -3.01
N ALA A 51 -1.88 5.62 -2.60
CA ALA A 51 -1.19 6.52 -3.54
C ALA A 51 -0.19 5.76 -4.42
N GLY A 52 0.54 4.80 -3.84
CA GLY A 52 1.46 3.93 -4.58
C GLY A 52 0.74 3.05 -5.59
N THR A 53 -0.37 2.42 -5.21
CA THR A 53 -1.22 1.62 -6.10
C THR A 53 -1.76 2.44 -7.27
N VAL A 54 -2.21 3.68 -7.02
CA VAL A 54 -2.70 4.58 -8.08
C VAL A 54 -1.60 4.87 -9.10
N ASP A 55 -0.35 5.05 -8.65
CA ASP A 55 0.78 5.21 -9.56
C ASP A 55 1.07 3.94 -10.37
N THR A 56 1.01 2.76 -9.75
CA THR A 56 1.15 1.46 -10.44
C THR A 56 0.06 1.27 -11.49
N VAL A 57 -1.19 1.61 -11.18
CA VAL A 57 -2.34 1.54 -12.11
C VAL A 57 -2.16 2.50 -13.29
N ARG A 58 -1.60 3.70 -13.08
CA ARG A 58 -1.31 4.65 -14.16
C ARG A 58 -0.26 4.14 -15.16
N CYS A 59 0.56 3.16 -14.77
CA CYS A 59 1.53 2.48 -15.63
C CYS A 59 0.90 1.42 -16.55
N ILE A 60 -0.39 1.09 -16.39
CA ILE A 60 -1.11 0.20 -17.30
C ILE A 60 -1.04 0.76 -18.73
N ARG A 61 -0.67 -0.11 -19.67
CA ARG A 61 -0.65 0.18 -21.11
C ARG A 61 -1.81 -0.54 -21.80
N ARG A 62 -2.37 0.04 -22.85
CA ARG A 62 -3.49 -0.56 -23.60
C ARG A 62 -3.10 -1.79 -24.41
N ARG A 63 -1.85 -1.87 -24.88
CA ARG A 63 -1.34 -3.02 -25.64
C ARG A 63 -0.73 -4.04 -24.68
N TRP A 64 -1.12 -5.31 -24.84
CA TRP A 64 -0.57 -6.41 -24.05
C TRP A 64 0.90 -6.67 -24.41
N SER A 65 1.74 -6.85 -23.39
CA SER A 65 3.19 -7.08 -23.48
C SER A 65 3.67 -7.69 -22.15
N PHE A 66 4.83 -8.34 -22.11
CA PHE A 66 5.45 -8.80 -20.85
C PHE A 66 5.56 -7.71 -19.79
N TYR A 67 5.84 -6.47 -20.19
CA TYR A 67 5.82 -5.33 -19.26
C TYR A 67 4.44 -5.13 -18.62
N HIS A 68 3.37 -5.25 -19.41
CA HIS A 68 2.00 -5.11 -18.92
C HIS A 68 1.65 -6.21 -17.90
N ALA A 69 2.07 -7.46 -18.15
CA ALA A 69 1.91 -8.56 -17.20
C ALA A 69 2.66 -8.28 -15.88
N GLY A 70 3.89 -7.74 -15.96
CA GLY A 70 4.64 -7.31 -14.78
C GLY A 70 3.92 -6.21 -13.98
N VAL A 71 3.34 -5.21 -14.66
CA VAL A 71 2.55 -4.16 -14.00
C VAL A 71 1.31 -4.76 -13.30
N ILE A 72 0.60 -5.70 -13.92
CA ILE A 72 -0.54 -6.38 -13.27
C ILE A 72 -0.09 -7.12 -12.01
N LEU A 73 1.05 -7.80 -12.06
CA LEU A 73 1.61 -8.50 -10.91
C LEU A 73 1.98 -7.53 -9.78
N CYS A 74 2.55 -6.37 -10.11
CA CYS A 74 2.78 -5.30 -9.13
C CYS A 74 1.47 -4.80 -8.51
N ILE A 75 0.41 -4.57 -9.31
CA ILE A 75 -0.89 -4.16 -8.77
C ILE A 75 -1.46 -5.23 -7.84
N TYR A 76 -1.32 -6.51 -8.20
CA TYR A 76 -1.76 -7.60 -7.34
C TYR A 76 -1.02 -7.62 -6.00
N MET A 77 0.31 -7.45 -6.02
CA MET A 77 1.11 -7.31 -4.81
C MET A 77 0.67 -6.09 -3.99
N ASP A 78 0.43 -4.95 -4.63
CA ASP A 78 -0.05 -3.73 -3.98
C ASP A 78 -1.39 -3.96 -3.27
N LEU A 79 -2.32 -4.67 -3.90
CA LEU A 79 -3.61 -5.02 -3.29
C LEU A 79 -3.44 -5.97 -2.10
N MET A 80 -2.53 -6.94 -2.16
CA MET A 80 -2.24 -7.82 -1.03
C MET A 80 -1.65 -7.04 0.15
N ALA A 81 -0.69 -6.15 -0.11
CA ALA A 81 -0.10 -5.27 0.90
C ALA A 81 -1.16 -4.33 1.51
N LEU A 82 -1.96 -3.67 0.69
CA LEU A 82 -3.04 -2.80 1.13
C LEU A 82 -4.04 -3.54 2.02
N THR A 83 -4.44 -4.75 1.59
CA THR A 83 -5.37 -5.59 2.36
C THR A 83 -4.78 -5.94 3.73
N LEU A 84 -3.50 -6.30 3.80
CA LEU A 84 -2.85 -6.59 5.08
C LEU A 84 -2.79 -5.36 6.00
N ILE A 85 -2.45 -4.18 5.45
CA ILE A 85 -2.45 -2.93 6.21
C ILE A 85 -3.86 -2.60 6.72
N LEU A 86 -4.89 -2.79 5.88
CA LEU A 86 -6.29 -2.61 6.29
C LEU A 86 -6.72 -3.60 7.37
N VAL A 87 -6.24 -4.85 7.33
CA VAL A 87 -6.46 -5.81 8.41
C VAL A 87 -5.80 -5.30 9.69
N PHE A 88 -4.54 -4.84 9.65
CA PHE A 88 -3.88 -4.25 10.82
C PHE A 88 -4.62 -3.03 11.37
N LEU A 89 -5.16 -2.19 10.48
CA LEU A 89 -5.92 -1.01 10.87
C LEU A 89 -7.27 -1.40 11.48
N LEU A 90 -8.09 -2.20 10.80
CA LEU A 90 -9.51 -2.39 11.12
C LEU A 90 -9.77 -3.52 12.12
N TYR A 91 -8.97 -4.58 12.09
CA TYR A 91 -9.14 -5.75 12.97
C TYR A 91 -9.18 -5.41 14.46
N PRO A 92 -8.25 -4.62 15.04
CA PRO A 92 -8.30 -4.30 16.46
C PRO A 92 -9.53 -3.47 16.84
N TYR A 93 -10.05 -2.62 15.93
CA TYR A 93 -11.31 -1.90 16.18
C TYR A 93 -12.52 -2.82 16.09
N ALA A 94 -12.54 -3.77 15.17
CA ALA A 94 -13.59 -4.77 15.07
C ALA A 94 -13.66 -5.66 16.32
N LEU A 95 -12.51 -6.09 16.83
CA LEU A 95 -12.40 -6.86 18.08
C LEU A 95 -12.85 -6.04 19.29
N TRP A 96 -12.47 -4.76 19.35
CA TRP A 96 -12.93 -3.85 20.39
C TRP A 96 -14.46 -3.66 20.37
N MET A 97 -15.06 -3.51 19.19
CA MET A 97 -16.51 -3.37 19.04
C MET A 97 -17.29 -4.65 19.36
N SER A 98 -16.71 -5.83 19.13
CA SER A 98 -17.39 -7.10 19.39
C SER A 98 -17.41 -7.50 20.88
N GLY A 99 -16.73 -6.74 21.76
CA GLY A 99 -16.70 -6.98 23.20
C GLY A 99 -15.99 -8.28 23.60
N ALA A 100 -15.33 -8.96 22.65
CA ALA A 100 -14.50 -10.14 22.91
C ALA A 100 -13.13 -9.67 23.41
N HIS A 101 -13.05 -9.42 24.72
CA HIS A 101 -11.80 -9.14 25.44
C HIS A 101 -11.22 -10.42 26.03
#